data_AF-A0A6C2YIH9-F1
#
_entry.id   AF-A0A6C2YIH9-F1
#
_cell.length_a   1.000
_cell.length_b   1.000
_cell.length_c   1.000
_cell.angle_alpha   90.00
_cell.angle_beta   90.00
_cell.angle_gamma   90.00
#
_symmetry.space_group_name_H-M   'P 1'
#
loop_
_entity.id
_entity.type
_entity.pdbx_description
1 polymer ?
#
loop_
_entity_poly.entity_id
_entity_poly.type
_entity_poly.pdbx_seq_one_letter_code
_entity_poly.pdbx_strand_id
1 'polypeptide(L)'
;MNNRNHSNSESSSPISWKQGSFLALGLVGVLAIWWPGCREYPPVSHPDGIRLIQQLYSACNSRDATRLARAEATLTQAIAKGHVTVTERKSFEAILQQAKAGQWDAAAAASLKFAQDQVGAGSSATRPAEHSHAHHHAKS
;
A
#
# COMPACT_ATOMS: atom_id res chain seq x y z
N MET A 1 56.11 -41.89 12.77
CA MET A 1 55.03 -42.70 13.37
C MET A 1 54.41 -41.98 14.57
N ASN A 2 53.08 -42.04 14.70
CA ASN A 2 52.18 -41.75 15.85
C ASN A 2 52.26 -40.35 16.50
N ASN A 3 51.26 -39.45 16.45
CA ASN A 3 49.81 -39.51 16.71
C ASN A 3 49.42 -39.79 18.18
N ARG A 4 49.10 -38.73 18.96
CA ARG A 4 47.79 -38.53 19.64
C ARG A 4 47.77 -37.36 20.65
N ASN A 5 46.74 -36.51 20.46
CA ASN A 5 45.73 -36.03 21.43
C ASN A 5 46.05 -35.08 22.61
N HIS A 6 45.31 -33.96 22.56
CA HIS A 6 44.56 -33.28 23.63
C HIS A 6 45.33 -32.56 24.75
N SER A 7 45.10 -31.24 24.86
CA SER A 7 44.46 -30.60 26.03
C SER A 7 44.13 -29.14 25.72
N ASN A 8 42.86 -28.79 25.94
CA ASN A 8 42.29 -27.46 25.83
C ASN A 8 42.90 -26.50 26.85
N SER A 9 42.95 -25.21 26.51
CA SER A 9 42.62 -24.16 27.48
C SER A 9 41.90 -23.05 26.75
N GLU A 10 40.58 -23.10 26.93
CA GLU A 10 39.60 -22.07 26.64
C GLU A 10 40.07 -20.67 27.08
N SER A 11 39.76 -19.67 26.27
CA SER A 11 39.47 -18.34 26.78
C SER A 11 38.16 -17.89 26.15
N SER A 12 37.12 -18.56 26.64
CA SER A 12 35.72 -18.20 26.56
C SER A 12 35.55 -16.84 27.23
N SER A 13 35.52 -15.77 26.44
CA SER A 13 35.13 -14.44 26.92
C SER A 13 33.70 -14.52 27.45
N PRO A 14 33.42 -14.02 28.66
CA PRO A 14 32.09 -14.15 29.27
C PRO A 14 31.07 -13.33 28.47
N ILE A 15 30.12 -14.04 27.86
CA ILE A 15 28.92 -13.48 27.26
C ILE A 15 28.14 -12.81 28.39
N SER A 16 28.26 -11.47 28.49
CA SER A 16 27.46 -10.69 29.43
C SER A 16 26.02 -10.65 28.92
N TRP A 17 25.21 -11.52 29.52
CA TRP A 17 23.76 -11.62 29.39
C TRP A 17 23.06 -10.38 29.98
N LYS A 18 23.25 -9.21 29.37
CA LYS A 18 22.42 -8.03 29.61
C LYS A 18 22.10 -7.34 28.29
N GLN A 19 21.04 -7.87 27.69
CA GLN A 19 20.03 -7.14 26.93
C GLN A 19 20.50 -6.44 25.66
N GLY A 20 20.76 -7.26 24.64
CA GLY A 20 20.49 -6.86 23.27
C GLY A 20 18.99 -6.71 23.06
N SER A 21 18.51 -5.48 22.88
CA SER A 21 17.25 -5.17 22.21
C SER A 21 17.12 -3.66 21.97
N PHE A 22 17.91 -3.10 21.04
CA PHE A 22 17.76 -1.68 20.64
C PHE A 22 17.96 -1.44 19.14
N LEU A 23 17.80 -2.46 18.30
CA LEU A 23 18.01 -2.36 16.84
C LEU A 23 16.93 -3.07 16.01
N ALA A 24 15.68 -3.06 16.48
CA ALA A 24 14.54 -3.63 15.76
C ALA A 24 13.27 -2.76 15.79
N LEU A 25 13.39 -1.43 15.97
CA LEU A 25 12.24 -0.53 16.15
C LEU A 25 12.29 0.73 15.28
N GLY A 26 12.77 0.62 14.03
CA GLY A 26 12.86 1.75 13.09
C GLY A 26 11.85 1.77 11.93
N LEU A 27 11.06 0.69 11.73
CA LEU A 27 10.34 0.50 10.45
C LEU A 27 8.84 0.18 10.58
N VAL A 28 8.26 0.23 11.79
CA VAL A 28 6.84 -0.13 12.03
C VAL A 28 6.00 1.05 12.56
N GLY A 29 6.59 2.25 12.67
CA GLY A 29 6.01 3.36 13.42
C GLY A 29 5.72 4.63 12.61
N VAL A 30 4.88 4.57 11.57
CA VAL A 30 4.02 5.72 11.25
C VAL A 30 2.58 5.21 11.26
N LEU A 31 2.09 5.10 12.49
CA LEU A 31 0.70 4.91 12.88
C LEU A 31 -0.22 5.74 11.96
N ALA A 32 -1.17 5.14 11.26
CA ALA A 32 -2.44 4.72 11.84
C ALA A 32 -3.04 5.81 12.75
N ILE A 33 -3.34 6.98 12.17
CA ILE A 33 -4.26 7.94 12.79
C ILE A 33 -5.65 7.65 12.22
N TRP A 34 -6.47 7.13 13.13
CA TRP A 34 -7.77 6.48 12.97
C TRP A 34 -8.90 7.49 13.27
N TRP A 35 -9.94 7.60 12.41
CA TRP A 35 -11.38 7.80 12.75
C TRP A 35 -12.28 7.80 11.49
N PRO A 36 -13.58 7.48 11.60
CA PRO A 36 -14.20 6.16 11.65
C PRO A 36 -14.89 5.84 10.30
N GLY A 37 -14.43 4.78 9.64
CA GLY A 37 -15.02 4.32 8.36
C GLY A 37 -14.08 3.44 7.54
N CYS A 38 -13.33 2.55 8.20
CA CYS A 38 -12.55 1.42 7.66
C CYS A 38 -11.82 1.60 6.32
N ARG A 39 -11.27 2.78 6.04
CA ARG A 39 -10.52 3.04 4.81
C ARG A 39 -9.06 3.34 5.14
N GLU A 40 -8.17 2.51 4.62
CA GLU A 40 -6.72 2.62 4.82
C GLU A 40 -6.09 3.55 3.77
N TYR A 41 -6.67 3.55 2.57
CA TYR A 41 -6.22 4.36 1.45
C TYR A 41 -7.17 5.51 1.11
N PRO A 42 -6.63 6.66 0.65
CA PRO A 42 -7.46 7.78 0.24
C PRO A 42 -8.36 7.40 -0.95
N PRO A 43 -9.50 8.10 -1.14
CA PRO A 43 -10.21 8.06 -2.41
C PRO A 43 -9.32 8.57 -3.55
N VAL A 44 -9.36 7.89 -4.68
CA VAL A 44 -8.74 8.41 -5.90
C VAL A 44 -9.64 9.43 -6.55
N SER A 45 -9.04 10.56 -6.93
CA SER A 45 -9.77 11.71 -7.47
C SER A 45 -10.06 11.60 -8.97
N HIS A 46 -9.34 10.71 -9.68
CA HIS A 46 -9.42 10.58 -11.14
C HIS A 46 -9.48 9.10 -11.59
N PRO A 47 -10.17 8.77 -12.71
CA PRO A 47 -10.21 7.41 -13.26
C PRO A 47 -8.84 6.79 -13.58
N ASP A 48 -7.86 7.63 -13.93
CA ASP A 48 -6.47 7.18 -14.15
C ASP A 48 -5.87 6.56 -12.87
N GLY A 49 -6.28 7.04 -11.69
CA GLY A 49 -5.89 6.44 -10.41
C GLY A 49 -6.43 5.01 -10.24
N ILE A 50 -7.67 4.74 -10.63
CA ILE A 50 -8.24 3.38 -10.60
C ILE A 50 -7.48 2.44 -11.54
N ARG A 51 -7.22 2.89 -12.77
CA ARG A 51 -6.44 2.11 -13.75
C ARG A 51 -5.03 1.84 -13.25
N LEU A 52 -4.40 2.83 -12.63
CA LEU A 52 -3.07 2.69 -12.04
C LEU A 52 -3.05 1.66 -10.91
N ILE A 53 -4.05 1.67 -10.02
CA ILE A 53 -4.19 0.65 -8.95
C ILE A 53 -4.26 -0.76 -9.56
N GLN A 54 -5.07 -0.95 -10.61
CA GLN A 54 -5.21 -2.25 -11.28
C GLN A 54 -3.91 -2.71 -11.95
N GLN A 55 -3.20 -1.79 -12.62
CA GLN A 55 -1.90 -2.06 -13.22
C GLN A 55 -0.87 -2.47 -12.16
N LEU A 56 -0.86 -1.75 -11.04
CA LEU A 56 0.04 -2.00 -9.92
C LEU A 56 -0.22 -3.36 -9.29
N TYR A 57 -1.50 -3.69 -9.04
CA TYR A 57 -1.91 -5.01 -8.56
C TYR A 57 -1.46 -6.12 -9.52
N SER A 58 -1.71 -5.96 -10.82
CA SER A 58 -1.27 -6.95 -11.82
C SER A 58 0.24 -7.15 -11.82
N ALA A 59 1.02 -6.05 -11.79
CA ALA A 59 2.47 -6.09 -11.77
C ALA A 59 3.01 -6.78 -10.51
N CYS A 60 2.46 -6.45 -9.33
CA CYS A 60 2.87 -7.02 -8.06
C CYS A 60 2.49 -8.51 -7.96
N ASN A 61 1.26 -8.85 -8.37
CA ASN A 61 0.76 -10.22 -8.34
C ASN A 61 1.51 -11.14 -9.31
N SER A 62 1.89 -10.64 -10.50
CA SER A 62 2.73 -11.40 -11.44
C SER A 62 4.23 -11.28 -11.18
N ARG A 63 4.64 -10.52 -10.15
CA ARG A 63 6.05 -10.22 -9.83
C ARG A 63 6.85 -9.75 -11.05
N ASP A 64 6.23 -8.94 -11.90
CA ASP A 64 6.79 -8.51 -13.18
C ASP A 64 7.39 -7.11 -13.06
N ALA A 65 8.71 -7.04 -12.98
CA ALA A 65 9.45 -5.78 -12.87
C ALA A 65 9.26 -4.86 -14.08
N THR A 66 9.01 -5.41 -15.27
CA THR A 66 8.76 -4.61 -16.48
C THR A 66 7.39 -3.92 -16.37
N ARG A 67 6.38 -4.64 -15.90
CA ARG A 67 5.06 -4.05 -15.63
C ARG A 67 5.12 -3.04 -14.49
N LEU A 68 5.94 -3.29 -13.46
CA LEU A 68 6.15 -2.35 -12.36
C LEU A 68 6.74 -1.03 -12.86
N ALA A 69 7.76 -1.09 -13.73
CA ALA A 69 8.37 0.10 -14.34
C ALA A 69 7.37 0.89 -15.20
N ARG A 70 6.47 0.20 -15.92
CA ARG A 70 5.38 0.85 -16.67
C ARG A 70 4.35 1.53 -15.77
N ALA A 71 4.01 0.90 -14.63
CA ALA A 71 3.12 1.50 -13.64
C ALA A 71 3.76 2.75 -13.02
N GLU A 72 5.05 2.73 -12.70
CA GLU A 72 5.80 3.90 -12.22
C GLU A 72 5.83 5.04 -13.25
N ALA A 73 6.04 4.73 -14.53
CA ALA A 73 5.98 5.72 -15.60
C ALA A 73 4.58 6.32 -15.72
N THR A 74 3.54 5.50 -15.57
CA THR A 74 2.13 5.93 -15.62
C THR A 74 1.79 6.82 -14.42
N LEU A 75 2.27 6.49 -13.22
CA LEU A 75 2.16 7.35 -12.04
C LEU A 75 2.81 8.72 -12.29
N THR A 76 4.04 8.72 -12.83
CA THR A 76 4.77 9.96 -13.14
C THR A 76 4.01 10.84 -14.12
N GLN A 77 3.44 10.23 -15.17
CA GLN A 77 2.59 10.95 -16.13
C GLN A 77 1.31 11.49 -15.49
N ALA A 78 0.67 10.71 -14.62
CA ALA A 78 -0.56 11.13 -13.95
C ALA A 78 -0.30 12.28 -12.96
N ILE A 79 0.84 12.27 -12.27
CA ILE A 79 1.31 13.39 -11.43
C ILE A 79 1.54 14.64 -12.29
N ALA A 80 2.25 14.50 -13.41
CA ALA A 80 2.54 15.63 -14.31
C ALA A 80 1.26 16.28 -14.87
N LYS A 81 0.21 15.47 -15.07
CA LYS A 81 -1.12 15.93 -15.51
C LYS A 81 -1.99 16.48 -14.37
N GLY A 82 -1.54 16.39 -13.11
CA GLY A 82 -2.34 16.78 -11.94
C GLY A 82 -3.51 15.84 -11.64
N HIS A 83 -3.52 14.62 -12.20
CA HIS A 83 -4.58 13.62 -12.02
C HIS A 83 -4.42 12.80 -10.72
N VAL A 84 -3.32 13.01 -9.98
CA VAL A 84 -3.00 12.31 -8.74
C VAL A 84 -2.72 13.34 -7.65
N THR A 85 -3.43 13.26 -6.53
CA THR A 85 -3.21 14.15 -5.39
C THR A 85 -1.95 13.78 -4.62
N VAL A 86 -1.46 14.69 -3.77
CA VAL A 86 -0.28 14.43 -2.93
C VAL A 86 -0.46 13.20 -2.03
N THR A 87 -1.68 12.99 -1.52
CA THR A 87 -2.01 11.86 -0.63
C THR A 87 -2.10 10.54 -1.39
N GLU A 88 -2.71 10.55 -2.57
CA GLU A 88 -2.75 9.38 -3.47
C GLU A 88 -1.34 8.98 -3.91
N ARG A 89 -0.52 9.96 -4.32
CA ARG A 89 0.87 9.74 -4.72
C ARG A 89 1.66 9.01 -3.64
N LYS A 90 1.59 9.46 -2.38
CA LYS A 90 2.26 8.80 -1.25
C LYS A 90 1.88 7.33 -1.14
N SER A 91 0.61 7.01 -1.37
CA SER A 91 0.11 5.63 -1.32
C SER A 91 0.67 4.78 -2.47
N PHE A 92 0.67 5.31 -3.69
CA PHE A 92 1.26 4.62 -4.85
C PHE A 92 2.77 4.42 -4.70
N GLU A 93 3.49 5.44 -4.26
CA GLU A 93 4.93 5.39 -4.01
C GLU A 93 5.28 4.36 -2.93
N ALA A 94 4.52 4.30 -1.83
CA ALA A 94 4.73 3.31 -0.79
C ALA A 94 4.64 1.87 -1.32
N ILE A 95 3.63 1.59 -2.16
CA ILE A 95 3.45 0.26 -2.76
C ILE A 95 4.56 -0.04 -3.78
N LEU A 96 4.93 0.93 -4.62
CA LEU A 96 6.05 0.79 -5.56
C LEU A 96 7.36 0.48 -4.83
N GLN A 97 7.63 1.14 -3.70
CA GLN A 97 8.82 0.89 -2.90
C GLN A 97 8.82 -0.51 -2.29
N GLN A 98 7.68 -1.00 -1.78
CA GLN A 98 7.57 -2.38 -1.29
C GLN A 98 7.88 -3.40 -2.40
N ALA A 99 7.30 -3.20 -3.59
CA ALA A 99 7.57 -4.06 -4.74
C ALA A 99 9.05 -4.04 -5.15
N LYS A 100 9.67 -2.85 -5.21
CA LYS A 100 11.11 -2.68 -5.52
C LYS A 100 12.02 -3.30 -4.46
N ALA A 101 11.59 -3.31 -3.19
CA ALA A 101 12.29 -3.99 -2.10
C ALA A 101 12.13 -5.52 -2.13
N GLY A 102 11.46 -6.09 -3.15
CA GLY A 102 11.20 -7.52 -3.27
C GLY A 102 10.03 -8.01 -2.42
N GLN A 103 9.31 -7.11 -1.74
CA GLN A 103 8.15 -7.42 -0.90
C GLN A 103 6.88 -7.54 -1.77
N TRP A 104 6.93 -8.38 -2.80
CA TRP A 104 5.89 -8.47 -3.82
C TRP A 104 4.51 -8.81 -3.28
N ASP A 105 4.44 -9.75 -2.33
CA ASP A 105 3.17 -10.19 -1.75
C ASP A 105 2.54 -9.09 -0.89
N ALA A 106 3.35 -8.36 -0.12
CA ALA A 106 2.89 -7.20 0.66
C ALA A 106 2.40 -6.08 -0.27
N ALA A 107 3.14 -5.80 -1.36
CA ALA A 107 2.75 -4.80 -2.35
C ALA A 107 1.47 -5.18 -3.10
N ALA A 108 1.27 -6.47 -3.40
CA ALA A 108 0.05 -6.98 -4.02
C ALA A 108 -1.16 -6.85 -3.07
N ALA A 109 -0.99 -7.22 -1.80
CA ALA A 109 -2.02 -7.07 -0.78
C ALA A 109 -2.40 -5.59 -0.56
N ALA A 110 -1.40 -4.71 -0.48
CA ALA A 110 -1.56 -3.27 -0.38
C ALA A 110 -2.31 -2.69 -1.61
N SER A 111 -1.93 -3.10 -2.83
CA SER A 111 -2.63 -2.70 -4.06
C SER A 111 -4.09 -3.15 -4.07
N LEU A 112 -4.35 -4.39 -3.64
CA LEU A 112 -5.70 -4.93 -3.57
C LEU A 112 -6.55 -4.18 -2.55
N LYS A 113 -6.00 -3.91 -1.36
CA LYS A 113 -6.68 -3.14 -0.33
C LYS A 113 -6.98 -1.71 -0.80
N PHE A 114 -6.04 -1.08 -1.50
CA PHE A 114 -6.25 0.23 -2.11
C PHE A 114 -7.42 0.18 -3.11
N ALA A 115 -7.49 -0.85 -3.96
CA ALA A 115 -8.60 -1.05 -4.90
C ALA A 115 -9.95 -1.24 -4.17
N GLN A 116 -9.98 -2.10 -3.15
CA GLN A 116 -11.17 -2.39 -2.35
C GLN A 116 -11.72 -1.13 -1.67
N ASP A 117 -10.82 -0.29 -1.15
CA ASP A 117 -11.18 0.99 -0.55
C ASP A 117 -11.91 1.90 -1.56
N GLN A 118 -11.67 1.76 -2.87
CA GLN A 118 -12.37 2.55 -3.89
C GLN A 118 -13.79 2.08 -4.17
N VAL A 119 -14.11 0.81 -3.97
CA VAL A 119 -15.41 0.22 -4.31
C VAL A 119 -16.54 0.76 -3.38
N GLY A 120 -16.20 1.24 -2.18
CA GLY A 120 -17.15 1.90 -1.26
C GLY A 120 -17.31 3.42 -1.46
N ALA A 121 -16.47 4.06 -2.28
CA ALA A 121 -16.42 5.52 -2.40
C ALA A 121 -17.50 6.12 -3.31
N GLY A 122 -18.01 5.32 -4.27
CA GLY A 122 -18.88 5.79 -5.34
C GLY A 122 -20.36 5.95 -4.98
N SER A 123 -20.79 5.56 -3.78
CA SER A 123 -22.22 5.57 -3.40
C SER A 123 -22.63 6.71 -2.45
N SER A 124 -21.68 7.49 -1.91
CA SER A 124 -21.99 8.51 -0.90
C SER A 124 -21.97 9.95 -1.44
N ALA A 125 -21.47 10.17 -2.64
CA ALA A 125 -21.46 11.48 -3.28
C ALA A 125 -22.57 11.54 -4.35
N THR A 126 -23.65 12.26 -4.03
CA THR A 126 -24.70 12.72 -4.96
C THR A 126 -25.89 11.77 -5.18
N ARG A 127 -26.82 11.77 -4.21
CA ARG A 127 -28.25 11.72 -4.55
C ARG A 127 -28.83 13.11 -4.24
N PRO A 128 -29.04 13.98 -5.24
CA PRO A 128 -29.86 15.17 -5.04
C PRO A 128 -31.24 14.66 -4.67
N ALA A 129 -31.73 15.09 -3.51
CA ALA A 129 -33.10 14.89 -3.10
C ALA A 129 -34.00 15.77 -3.97
N GLU A 130 -34.35 15.30 -5.17
CA GLU A 130 -35.36 15.98 -5.97
C GLU A 130 -36.11 14.98 -6.86
N HIS A 131 -37.22 14.46 -6.35
CA HIS A 131 -38.36 14.02 -7.16
C HIS A 131 -39.62 14.38 -6.37
N SER A 132 -39.94 15.67 -6.39
CA SER A 132 -41.23 16.19 -5.98
C SER A 132 -42.21 15.96 -7.12
N HIS A 133 -42.82 14.77 -7.20
CA HIS A 133 -43.95 14.53 -8.10
C HIS A 133 -45.23 15.06 -7.45
N ALA A 134 -45.51 16.33 -7.71
CA ALA A 134 -46.84 16.89 -7.52
C ALA A 134 -47.80 16.23 -8.52
N HIS A 135 -48.66 15.34 -8.03
CA HIS A 135 -49.83 14.86 -8.77
C HIS A 135 -50.85 16.00 -8.87
N HIS A 136 -50.88 16.69 -10.01
CA HIS A 136 -52.00 17.57 -10.36
C HIS A 136 -52.92 16.82 -11.35
N HIS A 137 -53.98 16.23 -10.81
CA HIS A 137 -55.10 15.73 -11.60
C HIS A 137 -55.91 16.93 -12.13
N ALA A 138 -55.82 17.21 -13.42
CA ALA A 138 -56.78 18.05 -14.12
C ALA A 138 -57.80 17.15 -14.83
N LYS A 139 -59.04 17.15 -14.34
CA LYS A 139 -60.20 16.62 -15.06
C LYS A 139 -60.67 17.70 -16.05
N SER A 140 -60.90 17.30 -17.30
CA SER A 140 -61.97 17.83 -18.13
C SER A 140 -62.47 16.74 -19.06
#